data_AF-A0AA36AXH8-F1
#
_entry.id   AF-A0AA36AXH8-F1
#
_cell.length_a   1.000
_cell.length_b   1.000
_cell.length_c   1.000
_cell.angle_alpha   90.00
_cell.angle_beta   90.00
_cell.angle_gamma   90.00
#
_symmetry.space_group_name_H-M   'P 1'
#
loop_
_entity.id
_entity.type
_entity.pdbx_description
1 polymer ?
#
loop_
_entity_poly.entity_id
_entity_poly.type
_entity_poly.pdbx_seq_one_letter_code
_entity_poly.pdbx_strand_id
1 'polypeptide(L)'
;MWFGSSPRLSNMAVAMQTKYDTSMPNGCQLMTESADSLSIPLAQKLAKKTGKQVFVSSDLSSDHKMVPLIEQRIFEEMKLYPEKF
;
A
#
# COMPACT_ATOMS: atom_id res chain seq x y z
N MET A 1 -10.00 -12.88 -4.74
CA MET A 1 -11.23 -13.19 -3.97
C MET A 1 -10.77 -13.62 -2.59
N TRP A 2 -11.22 -12.94 -1.54
CA TRP A 2 -10.84 -13.25 -0.15
C TRP A 2 -11.92 -14.09 0.50
N PHE A 3 -11.53 -15.10 1.29
CA PHE A 3 -12.43 -15.98 2.04
C PHE A 3 -11.88 -16.15 3.45
N GLY A 4 -12.68 -15.81 4.48
CA GLY A 4 -12.28 -15.97 5.87
C GLY A 4 -13.45 -15.72 6.83
N SER A 5 -13.39 -16.31 8.01
CA SER A 5 -14.40 -16.20 9.07
C SER A 5 -14.20 -15.00 10.00
N SER A 6 -13.00 -14.41 10.00
CA SER A 6 -12.63 -13.21 10.77
C SER A 6 -11.71 -12.34 9.90
N PRO A 7 -11.87 -11.01 9.86
CA PRO A 7 -11.08 -10.12 9.02
C PRO A 7 -9.63 -10.04 9.52
N ARG A 8 -8.77 -10.99 9.12
CA ARG A 8 -7.31 -10.84 9.30
C ARG A 8 -6.71 -9.87 8.28
N LEU A 9 -7.32 -9.76 7.11
CA LEU A 9 -7.01 -8.76 6.08
C LEU A 9 -7.96 -7.56 6.23
N SER A 10 -7.89 -6.88 7.37
CA SER A 10 -8.85 -5.84 7.79
C SER A 10 -8.66 -4.50 7.06
N ASN A 11 -7.51 -4.25 6.43
CA ASN A 11 -7.16 -2.96 5.82
C ASN A 11 -6.40 -3.07 4.48
N MET A 12 -7.02 -3.72 3.49
CA MET A 12 -6.45 -3.85 2.15
C MET A 12 -6.73 -2.62 1.28
N ALA A 13 -5.68 -2.07 0.64
CA ALA A 13 -5.75 -0.99 -0.34
C ALA A 13 -5.11 -1.40 -1.67
N VAL A 14 -5.53 -0.73 -2.74
CA VAL A 14 -4.89 -0.81 -4.06
C VAL A 14 -4.61 0.59 -4.57
N ALA A 15 -3.48 0.78 -5.26
CA ALA A 15 -3.23 1.98 -6.03
C ALA A 15 -2.66 1.66 -7.41
N MET A 16 -3.01 2.49 -8.38
CA MET A 16 -2.48 2.38 -9.75
C MET A 16 -2.35 3.75 -10.41
N GLN A 17 -1.31 3.89 -11.23
CA GLN A 17 -1.16 5.06 -12.07
C GLN A 17 -2.22 5.03 -13.16
N THR A 18 -2.87 6.17 -13.42
CA THR A 18 -3.77 6.30 -14.57
C THR A 18 -3.06 7.02 -15.71
N LYS A 19 -3.57 6.86 -16.93
CA LYS A 19 -3.02 7.55 -18.10
C LYS A 19 -3.31 9.06 -18.10
N TYR A 20 -4.26 9.51 -17.28
CA TYR A 20 -4.77 10.88 -17.26
C TYR A 20 -4.05 11.76 -16.24
N ASP A 21 -3.66 11.18 -15.10
CA ASP A 21 -2.90 11.87 -14.06
C ASP A 21 -1.58 11.12 -13.84
N THR A 22 -0.47 11.77 -14.16
CA THR A 22 0.90 11.26 -13.97
C THR A 22 1.53 11.70 -12.64
N SER A 23 0.87 12.59 -11.89
CA SER A 23 1.42 13.19 -10.67
C SER A 23 1.20 12.30 -9.44
N MET A 24 0.02 11.67 -9.34
CA MET A 24 -0.35 10.80 -8.22
C MET A 24 -1.19 9.58 -8.69
N PRO A 25 -0.82 8.35 -8.32
CA PRO A 25 -1.66 7.18 -8.53
C PRO A 25 -3.01 7.29 -7.82
N ASN A 26 -4.08 6.77 -8.43
CA ASN A 26 -5.38 6.65 -7.77
C ASN A 26 -5.35 5.48 -6.81
N GLY A 27 -5.77 5.71 -5.56
CA GLY A 27 -5.88 4.71 -4.51
C GLY A 27 -7.33 4.38 -4.16
N CYS A 28 -7.60 3.13 -3.81
CA CYS A 28 -8.91 2.65 -3.38
C CYS A 28 -8.75 1.65 -2.24
N GLN A 29 -9.63 1.73 -1.22
CA GLN A 29 -9.70 0.73 -0.17
C GLN A 29 -10.57 -0.44 -0.63
N LEU A 30 -10.05 -1.66 -0.50
CA LEU A 30 -10.74 -2.89 -0.90
C LEU A 30 -11.43 -3.57 0.28
N MET A 31 -10.85 -3.50 1.48
CA MET A 31 -11.38 -4.12 2.69
C MET A 31 -11.33 -3.09 3.82
N THR A 32 -12.45 -2.93 4.54
CA THR A 32 -12.61 -1.96 5.63
C THR A 32 -13.16 -2.64 6.88
N GLU A 33 -12.33 -2.70 7.92
CA GLU A 33 -12.81 -2.77 9.31
C GLU A 33 -12.66 -1.42 10.03
N SER A 34 -11.71 -0.58 9.59
CA SER A 34 -11.53 0.79 10.08
C SER A 34 -11.01 1.68 8.95
N ALA A 35 -11.21 3.00 9.06
CA ALA A 35 -10.69 4.00 8.13
C ALA A 35 -9.16 4.14 8.30
N ASP A 36 -8.43 3.06 8.06
CA ASP A 36 -7.01 2.99 8.30
C ASP A 36 -6.28 3.80 7.21
N SER A 37 -5.85 5.00 7.61
CA SER A 37 -5.37 6.07 6.73
C SER A 37 -4.01 5.76 6.06
N LEU A 38 -3.38 4.62 6.38
CA LEU A 38 -2.00 4.33 5.98
C LEU A 38 -1.88 3.50 4.70
N SER A 39 -2.82 2.57 4.48
CA SER A 39 -2.73 1.60 3.37
C SER A 39 -2.80 2.30 2.00
N ILE A 40 -3.67 3.31 1.86
CA ILE A 40 -3.83 4.06 0.60
C ILE A 40 -2.59 4.91 0.28
N PRO A 41 -2.09 5.81 1.16
CA PRO A 41 -0.91 6.61 0.85
C PRO A 41 0.33 5.76 0.57
N LEU A 42 0.49 4.66 1.29
CA LEU A 42 1.58 3.71 1.04
C LEU A 42 1.45 3.10 -0.34
N ALA A 43 0.28 2.54 -0.69
CA ALA A 43 0.04 1.97 -2.02
C ALA A 43 0.32 2.98 -3.14
N GLN A 44 -0.13 4.24 -2.99
CA GLN A 44 0.08 5.29 -3.98
C GLN A 44 1.58 5.62 -4.15
N LYS A 45 2.33 5.74 -3.07
CA LYS A 45 3.79 5.98 -3.15
C LYS A 45 4.52 4.83 -3.83
N LEU A 46 4.17 3.59 -3.50
CA LEU A 46 4.77 2.40 -4.11
C LEU A 46 4.39 2.29 -5.60
N ALA A 47 3.13 2.53 -5.95
CA ALA A 47 2.66 2.53 -7.35
C ALA A 47 3.37 3.61 -8.18
N LYS A 48 3.60 4.79 -7.60
CA LYS A 48 4.34 5.87 -8.28
C LYS A 48 5.79 5.49 -8.54
N LYS A 49 6.43 4.81 -7.58
CA LYS A 49 7.85 4.42 -7.69
C LYS A 49 8.07 3.26 -8.64
N THR A 50 7.15 2.30 -8.67
CA THR A 50 7.25 1.10 -9.51
C THR A 50 6.65 1.30 -10.90
N GLY A 51 5.75 2.27 -11.08
CA GLY A 51 4.95 2.42 -12.29
C GLY A 51 3.93 1.30 -12.50
N LYS A 52 3.71 0.45 -11.50
CA LYS A 52 2.82 -0.72 -11.54
C LYS A 52 1.61 -0.51 -10.65
N GLN A 53 0.60 -1.35 -10.81
CA GLN A 53 -0.48 -1.48 -9.83
C GLN A 53 0.05 -2.18 -8.58
N VAL A 54 -0.23 -1.61 -7.40
CA VAL A 54 0.26 -2.10 -6.11
C VAL A 54 -0.91 -2.34 -5.17
N PHE A 55 -0.89 -3.50 -4.51
CA PHE A 55 -1.80 -3.85 -3.43
C PHE A 55 -1.05 -3.84 -2.11
N VAL A 56 -1.65 -3.28 -1.06
CA VAL A 56 -1.09 -3.18 0.28
C VAL A 56 -2.11 -3.73 1.27
N SER A 57 -1.65 -4.62 2.15
CA SER A 57 -2.39 -5.08 3.34
C SER A 57 -1.47 -4.99 4.54
N SER A 58 -1.96 -4.48 5.67
CA SER A 58 -1.12 -4.21 6.84
C SER A 58 -1.81 -4.62 8.13
N ASP A 59 -1.46 -5.77 8.69
CA ASP A 59 -2.08 -6.23 9.94
C ASP A 59 -1.50 -5.51 11.19
N LEU A 60 -0.71 -4.46 10.99
CA LEU A 60 -0.06 -3.68 12.04
C LEU A 60 -0.99 -2.60 12.60
N SER A 61 -1.04 -2.48 13.93
CA SER A 61 -1.69 -1.36 14.60
C SER A 61 -0.98 -0.05 14.25
N SER A 62 -1.70 0.87 13.61
CA SER A 62 -1.22 2.14 13.07
C SER A 62 -0.66 3.10 14.13
N ASP A 63 0.60 2.91 14.56
CA ASP A 63 1.37 3.96 15.22
C ASP A 63 1.93 4.89 14.13
N HIS A 64 1.48 6.15 14.12
CA HIS A 64 1.90 7.17 13.17
C HIS A 64 3.43 7.35 13.09
N LYS A 65 4.18 6.99 14.14
CA LYS A 65 5.65 7.03 14.15
C LYS A 65 6.29 5.90 13.35
N MET A 66 5.63 4.76 13.20
CA MET A 66 6.16 3.59 12.48
C MET A 66 6.00 3.70 10.97
N VAL A 67 5.01 4.44 10.49
CA VAL A 67 4.68 4.56 9.05
C VAL A 67 5.87 4.99 8.20
N PRO A 68 6.62 6.06 8.56
CA PRO A 68 7.75 6.49 7.75
C PRO A 68 8.89 5.46 7.75
N LEU A 69 9.06 4.72 8.84
CA LEU A 69 10.08 3.68 8.97
C LEU A 69 9.74 2.46 8.09
N ILE A 70 8.46 2.08 8.03
CA ILE A 70 7.97 1.02 7.14
C ILE A 70 8.19 1.42 5.67
N GLU A 71 7.80 2.65 5.32
CA GLU A 71 8.04 3.20 3.97
C GLU A 71 9.51 3.19 3.59
N GLN A 72 10.38 3.70 4.49
CA GLN A 72 11.81 3.76 4.26
C GLN A 72 12.39 2.35 4.06
N ARG A 73 12.03 1.39 4.91
CA ARG A 73 12.53 0.02 4.83
C ARG A 73 12.13 -0.67 3.53
N ILE A 74 10.88 -0.52 3.09
CA ILE A 74 10.40 -1.05 1.81
C ILE A 74 11.18 -0.41 0.65
N PHE A 75 11.42 0.90 0.70
CA PHE A 75 12.16 1.61 -0.33
C PHE A 75 13.64 1.26 -0.39
N GLU A 76 14.27 0.93 0.73
CA GLU A 76 15.62 0.38 0.79
C GLU A 76 15.65 -1.01 0.18
N GLU A 77 14.70 -1.88 0.53
CA GLU A 77 14.62 -3.23 -0.02
C GLU A 77 14.42 -3.22 -1.55
N MET A 78 13.59 -2.30 -2.06
CA MET A 78 13.42 -2.07 -3.50
C MET A 78 14.69 -1.59 -4.21
N LYS A 79 15.57 -0.87 -3.51
CA LYS A 79 16.87 -0.46 -4.07
C LYS A 79 17.87 -1.59 -4.05
N LEU A 80 17.84 -2.44 -3.02
CA LEU A 80 18.74 -3.57 -2.85
C LEU A 80 18.40 -4.72 -3.81
N TYR A 81 17.11 -4.99 -4.03
CA TYR A 81 16.61 -6.10 -4.83
C TYR A 81 15.52 -5.65 -5.81
N PRO A 82 15.84 -4.80 -6.80
CA PRO A 82 14.84 -4.25 -7.73
C PRO A 82 14.08 -5.33 -8.53
N GLU A 83 14.68 -6.50 -8.77
CA GLU A 83 14.05 -7.62 -9.48
C GLU A 83 12.91 -8.30 -8.71
N LYS A 84 12.77 -7.99 -7.42
CA LYS A 84 11.69 -8.53 -6.56
C LYS A 84 10.43 -7.67 -6.59
N PHE A 85 10.45 -6.49 -7.22
CA PHE A 85 9.39 -5.49 -7.17
C PHE A 85 8.94 -4.99 -8.55
#